data_AF-A0A3D4JFZ0-F1
#
_entry.id   AF-A0A3D4JFZ0-F1
#
_cell.length_a   1.000
_cell.length_b   1.000
_cell.length_c   1.000
_cell.angle_alpha   90.00
_cell.angle_beta   90.00
_cell.angle_gamma   90.00
#
_symmetry.space_group_name_H-M   'P 1'
#
loop_
_entity.id
_entity.type
_entity.pdbx_description
1 polymer ?
#
loop_
_entity_poly.entity_id
_entity_poly.type
_entity_poly.pdbx_seq_one_letter_code
_entity_poly.pdbx_strand_id
1 'polypeptide(L)'
;GYVVRGRGVSESLESASHGAGRLMSRRVAINSISRNSRDEYLKERGVTLLGGGIDESPQAYKPIDEVISAQHDLVDVIGKFTPKIVRMADEPGDI
;
A
#
# COMPACT_ATOMS: atom_id res chain seq x y z
N GLY A 1 -7.07 0.82 -2.36
CA GLY A 1 -7.39 -0.41 -1.63
C GLY A 1 -8.40 -1.23 -2.41
N TYR A 2 -8.52 -2.51 -2.09
CA TYR A 2 -9.48 -3.43 -2.70
C TYR A 2 -10.31 -4.07 -1.59
N VAL A 3 -11.60 -4.27 -1.87
CA VAL A 3 -12.44 -5.21 -1.13
C VAL A 3 -12.64 -6.42 -2.03
N VAL A 4 -12.35 -7.60 -1.48
CA VAL A 4 -12.41 -8.85 -2.21
C VAL A 4 -13.20 -9.88 -1.44
N ARG A 5 -13.73 -10.87 -2.16
CA ARG A 5 -14.35 -12.07 -1.61
C ARG A 5 -13.46 -13.26 -1.96
N GLY A 6 -13.05 -14.04 -0.95
CA GLY A 6 -12.33 -15.29 -1.20
C GLY A 6 -13.21 -16.32 -1.88
N ARG A 7 -12.62 -17.11 -2.78
CA ARG A 7 -13.31 -18.21 -3.49
C ARG A 7 -13.27 -19.55 -2.74
N GLY A 8 -12.53 -19.63 -1.63
CA GLY A 8 -12.43 -20.85 -0.82
C GLY A 8 -11.63 -21.97 -1.49
N VAL A 9 -10.52 -21.62 -2.17
CA VAL A 9 -9.67 -22.61 -2.87
C VAL A 9 -8.88 -23.44 -1.85
N SER A 10 -9.15 -24.75 -1.77
CA SER A 10 -8.55 -25.65 -0.77
C SER A 10 -7.03 -25.74 -0.84
N GLU A 11 -6.44 -25.71 -2.05
CA GLU A 11 -5.00 -25.73 -2.29
C GLU A 11 -4.30 -24.50 -1.70
N SER A 12 -5.04 -23.40 -1.54
CA SER A 12 -4.58 -22.18 -0.88
C SER A 12 -4.86 -22.16 0.62
N LEU A 13 -5.36 -23.26 1.20
CA LEU A 13 -5.88 -23.32 2.58
C LEU A 13 -6.95 -22.24 2.82
N GLU A 14 -7.83 -22.04 1.84
CA GLU A 14 -8.91 -21.04 1.87
C GLU A 14 -8.41 -19.61 2.17
N SER A 15 -7.19 -19.28 1.74
CA SER A 15 -6.50 -18.05 2.10
C SER A 15 -6.20 -17.16 0.88
N ALA A 16 -5.97 -15.87 1.13
CA ALA A 16 -5.57 -14.89 0.13
C ALA A 16 -4.58 -13.88 0.75
N SER A 17 -3.96 -13.05 -0.09
CA SER A 17 -3.01 -12.05 0.41
C SER A 17 -3.71 -10.96 1.22
N HIS A 18 -3.01 -10.41 2.22
CA HIS A 18 -3.54 -9.32 3.05
C HIS A 18 -3.42 -7.93 2.39
N GLY A 19 -2.39 -7.70 1.57
CA GLY A 19 -2.12 -6.40 0.97
C GLY A 19 -0.91 -6.43 0.05
N ALA A 20 -0.41 -5.25 -0.32
CA ALA A 20 0.66 -5.11 -1.32
C ALA A 20 1.97 -5.81 -0.92
N GLY A 21 2.31 -5.78 0.39
CA GLY A 21 3.61 -6.22 0.87
C GLY A 21 4.74 -5.26 0.48
N ARG A 22 5.79 -5.23 1.31
CA ARG A 22 6.92 -4.32 1.09
C ARG A 22 7.78 -4.81 -0.07
N LEU A 23 8.22 -3.86 -0.89
CA LEU A 23 9.31 -4.04 -1.86
C LEU A 23 10.65 -3.68 -1.23
N MET A 24 10.67 -2.72 -0.31
CA MET A 24 11.87 -2.22 0.36
C MET A 24 11.81 -2.46 1.87
N SER A 25 12.94 -2.80 2.47
CA SER A 25 13.07 -2.71 3.94
C SER A 25 12.84 -1.27 4.41
N ARG A 26 12.47 -1.07 5.69
CA ARG A 26 12.29 0.28 6.25
C ARG A 26 13.54 1.15 6.08
N ARG A 27 14.71 0.60 6.40
CA ARG A 27 15.99 1.30 6.26
C ARG A 27 16.30 1.70 4.83
N VAL A 28 16.01 0.81 3.86
CA VAL A 28 16.20 1.15 2.45
C VAL A 28 15.25 2.28 2.04
N ALA A 29 13.98 2.20 2.40
CA ALA A 29 12.99 3.24 2.09
C ALA A 29 13.37 4.62 2.66
N ILE A 30 13.81 4.68 3.94
CA ILE A 30 14.28 5.92 4.59
C ILE A 30 15.47 6.52 3.82
N ASN A 31 16.38 5.69 3.34
CA ASN A 31 17.60 6.16 2.71
C ASN A 31 17.46 6.47 1.21
N SER A 32 16.44 5.92 0.53
CA SER A 32 16.29 6.04 -0.92
C SER A 32 15.12 6.92 -1.36
N ILE A 33 14.11 7.14 -0.52
CA ILE A 33 12.92 7.92 -0.85
C ILE A 33 13.05 9.31 -0.24
N SER A 34 12.98 10.34 -1.07
CA SER A 34 12.95 11.72 -0.57
C SER A 34 11.52 12.14 -0.22
N ARG A 35 11.37 12.98 0.83
CA ARG A 35 10.07 13.58 1.20
C ARG A 35 9.40 14.27 0.00
N ASN A 36 10.17 15.07 -0.75
CA ASN A 36 9.66 15.76 -1.93
C ASN A 36 9.08 14.79 -2.97
N SER A 37 9.79 13.70 -3.29
CA SER A 37 9.28 12.71 -4.25
C SER A 37 8.02 11.99 -3.79
N ARG A 38 7.89 11.69 -2.48
CA ARG A 38 6.67 11.15 -1.89
C ARG A 38 5.52 12.16 -1.99
N ASP A 39 5.77 13.41 -1.65
CA ASP A 39 4.74 14.43 -1.57
C ASP A 39 4.24 14.83 -2.98
N GLU A 40 5.13 14.92 -3.96
CA GLU A 40 4.78 15.09 -5.38
C GLU A 40 3.92 13.91 -5.88
N TYR A 41 4.35 12.68 -5.60
CA TYR A 41 3.60 11.47 -5.96
C TYR A 41 2.16 11.49 -5.39
N LEU A 42 1.99 11.91 -4.13
CA LEU A 42 0.68 12.01 -3.48
C LEU A 42 -0.15 13.17 -4.04
N LYS A 43 0.47 14.32 -4.30
CA LYS A 43 -0.17 15.51 -4.86
C LYS A 43 -0.72 15.25 -6.25
N GLU A 44 0.05 14.59 -7.14
CA GLU A 44 -0.40 14.17 -8.46
C GLU A 44 -1.67 13.32 -8.42
N ARG A 45 -1.86 12.56 -7.33
CA ARG A 45 -3.00 11.66 -7.13
C ARG A 45 -4.13 12.30 -6.32
N GLY A 46 -3.98 13.56 -5.93
CA GLY A 46 -4.95 14.29 -5.12
C GLY A 46 -5.17 13.65 -3.75
N VAL A 47 -4.08 13.19 -3.11
CA VAL A 47 -4.09 12.59 -1.77
C VAL A 47 -3.46 13.56 -0.77
N THR A 48 -4.20 13.91 0.28
CA THR A 48 -3.66 14.66 1.43
C THR A 48 -3.13 13.69 2.47
N LEU A 49 -1.85 13.85 2.84
CA LEU A 49 -1.21 13.08 3.92
C LEU A 49 -1.04 13.96 5.16
N LEU A 50 -1.43 13.42 6.32
CA LEU A 50 -1.29 14.02 7.63
C LEU A 50 -0.42 13.10 8.49
N GLY A 51 0.79 13.56 8.83
CA GLY A 51 1.82 12.73 9.47
C GLY A 51 2.47 11.74 8.51
N GLY A 52 3.00 10.64 9.04
CA GLY A 52 3.43 9.48 8.26
C GLY A 52 4.92 9.42 7.93
N GLY A 53 5.47 8.23 8.23
CA GLY A 53 6.86 7.88 8.01
C GLY A 53 7.28 7.81 6.55
N ILE A 54 8.53 8.20 6.25
CA ILE A 54 9.11 7.99 4.92
C ILE A 54 9.21 6.50 4.59
N ASP A 55 9.42 5.65 5.60
CA ASP A 55 9.45 4.20 5.43
C ASP A 55 8.11 3.60 5.00
N GLU A 56 7.01 4.34 5.17
CA GLU A 56 5.65 3.95 4.76
C GLU A 56 5.20 4.63 3.45
N SER A 57 6.14 5.28 2.73
CA SER A 57 5.86 5.87 1.42
C SER A 57 5.33 4.82 0.42
N PRO A 58 4.39 5.17 -0.48
CA PRO A 58 3.85 4.23 -1.46
C PRO A 58 4.91 3.48 -2.28
N GLN A 59 6.03 4.14 -2.58
CA GLN A 59 7.16 3.59 -3.34
C GLN A 59 7.91 2.46 -2.60
N ALA A 60 7.71 2.31 -1.29
CA ALA A 60 8.30 1.22 -0.50
C ALA A 60 7.54 -0.10 -0.65
N TYR A 61 6.36 -0.09 -1.29
CA TYR A 61 5.45 -1.21 -1.44
C TYR A 61 5.38 -1.70 -2.89
N LYS A 62 4.96 -2.95 -3.08
CA LYS A 62 4.68 -3.49 -4.42
C LYS A 62 3.46 -2.79 -5.03
N PRO A 63 3.35 -2.72 -6.37
CA PRO A 63 2.12 -2.28 -7.01
C PRO A 63 0.96 -3.20 -6.61
N ILE A 64 -0.06 -2.64 -5.94
CA ILE A 64 -1.19 -3.43 -5.44
C ILE A 64 -1.96 -4.12 -6.57
N ASP A 65 -2.02 -3.51 -7.75
CA ASP A 65 -2.71 -4.05 -8.91
C ASP A 65 -2.04 -5.35 -9.41
N GLU A 66 -0.72 -5.45 -9.32
CA GLU A 66 0.01 -6.69 -9.64
C GLU A 66 -0.31 -7.80 -8.63
N VAL A 67 -0.36 -7.46 -7.33
CA VAL A 67 -0.68 -8.42 -6.27
C VAL A 67 -2.10 -8.97 -6.44
N ILE A 68 -3.08 -8.10 -6.72
CA ILE A 68 -4.47 -8.54 -6.97
C ILE A 68 -4.57 -9.38 -8.24
N SER A 69 -3.88 -9.01 -9.32
CA SER A 69 -3.85 -9.81 -10.55
C SER A 69 -3.27 -11.20 -10.34
N ALA A 70 -2.26 -11.34 -9.49
CA ALA A 70 -1.60 -12.61 -9.21
C ALA A 70 -2.47 -13.61 -8.43
N GLN A 71 -3.58 -13.17 -7.81
CA GLN A 71 -4.48 -14.02 -7.01
C GLN A 71 -5.91 -14.06 -7.58
N HIS A 72 -6.06 -13.81 -8.89
CA HIS A 72 -7.35 -13.80 -9.61
C HIS A 72 -8.12 -15.13 -9.53
N ASP A 73 -7.43 -16.23 -9.25
CA ASP A 73 -7.95 -17.56 -9.01
C ASP A 73 -8.47 -17.74 -7.57
N LEU A 74 -7.92 -16.97 -6.62
CA LEU A 74 -8.25 -17.04 -5.19
C LEU A 74 -9.36 -16.09 -4.76
N VAL A 75 -9.54 -14.95 -5.44
CA VAL A 75 -10.47 -13.90 -5.00
C VAL A 75 -11.30 -13.28 -6.13
N ASP A 76 -12.51 -12.83 -5.79
CA ASP A 76 -13.33 -11.95 -6.60
C ASP A 76 -13.23 -10.50 -6.10
N VAL A 77 -12.96 -9.55 -7.01
CA VAL A 77 -12.92 -8.13 -6.67
C VAL A 77 -14.34 -7.57 -6.55
N ILE A 78 -14.68 -7.07 -5.35
CA ILE A 78 -15.97 -6.48 -5.05
C ILE A 78 -15.94 -4.95 -5.22
N GLY A 79 -14.79 -4.33 -4.96
CA GLY A 79 -14.64 -2.88 -5.13
C GLY A 79 -13.20 -2.41 -5.06
N LYS A 80 -12.95 -1.25 -5.67
CA LYS A 80 -11.67 -0.52 -5.62
C LYS A 80 -11.89 0.83 -4.95
N PHE A 81 -10.98 1.18 -4.05
CA PHE A 81 -11.01 2.39 -3.25
C PHE A 81 -9.77 3.22 -3.55
N THR A 82 -9.97 4.51 -3.78
CA THR A 82 -8.87 5.47 -3.98
C THR A 82 -8.82 6.39 -2.76
N PRO A 83 -7.70 6.45 -2.02
CA PRO A 83 -7.60 7.34 -0.87
C PRO A 83 -7.67 8.80 -1.32
N LYS A 84 -8.23 9.65 -0.45
CA LYS A 84 -8.21 11.11 -0.59
C LYS A 84 -7.53 11.80 0.57
N ILE A 85 -7.67 11.25 1.77
CA ILE A 85 -7.00 11.72 2.97
C ILE A 85 -6.42 10.50 3.69
N VAL A 86 -5.17 10.61 4.14
CA VAL A 86 -4.47 9.60 4.94
C VAL A 86 -3.93 10.27 6.19
N ARG A 87 -4.29 9.77 7.37
CA ARG A 87 -3.70 10.16 8.66
C ARG A 87 -2.88 9.00 9.19
N MET A 88 -1.63 9.26 9.51
CA MET A 88 -0.74 8.31 10.18
C MET A 88 -0.16 8.96 11.44
N ALA A 89 0.55 8.18 12.24
CA ALA A 89 1.34 8.73 13.34
C ALA A 89 2.40 9.70 12.77
N ASP A 90 2.70 10.75 13.53
CA ASP A 90 3.77 11.68 13.20
C ASP A 90 5.13 10.95 13.35
N GLU A 91 6.16 11.36 12.61
CA GLU A 91 7.47 10.72 12.77
C GLU A 91 8.11 11.13 14.11
N PRO A 92 8.85 10.22 14.77
CA PRO A 92 9.65 10.58 15.93
C PRO A 92 10.62 11.70 15.56
N GLY A 93 10.37 12.92 16.05
CA GLY A 93 11.18 14.11 15.76
C GLY A 93 10.42 15.27 15.09
N ASP A 94 9.14 15.09 14.72
CA ASP A 94 8.29 16.15 14.16
C ASP A 94 7.57 17.02 15.22
N ILE A 95 8.07 17.04 16.48
CA ILE A 95 7.54 17.86 17.60
C ILE A 95 8.47 19.03 17.92
#